data_AF-A0A359M0F9-F1
#
_entry.id   AF-A0A359M0F9-F1
#
_cell.length_a   1.000
_cell.length_b   1.000
_cell.length_c   1.000
_cell.angle_alpha   90.00
_cell.angle_beta   90.00
_cell.angle_gamma   90.00
#
_symmetry.space_group_name_H-M   'P 1'
#
loop_
_entity.id
_entity.type
_entity.pdbx_description
1 polymer ?
#
loop_
_entity_poly.entity_id
_entity_poly.type
_entity_poly.pdbx_seq_one_letter_code
_entity_poly.pdbx_strand_id
1 'polypeptide(L)'
;MPASLPLLLLFLQADDPHRGVFREALGVECAHCHDVFATQARARRMVRMRDALSGQWLSGRGGLTCWTCHRGKAKPDRLPRAAWTRVFDAWPGPPLDEATLARPAREVFRNLQVLDPEAPASSVKMSMSVYSASLGVSCGHCHVAGRWESDERPAKAAARDMLRMFDEIPAFFDPKARPVFQCFTCHYGTTKPERRPPAPTPVR
;
A
#
# COMPACT_ATOMS: atom_id res chain seq x y z
N MET A 1 37.56 -16.65 41.89
CA MET A 1 37.16 -15.28 41.55
C MET A 1 36.47 -15.28 40.20
N PRO A 2 35.14 -15.36 40.10
CA PRO A 2 34.43 -15.10 38.85
C PRO A 2 33.98 -13.63 38.82
N ALA A 3 34.30 -12.94 37.72
CA ALA A 3 33.89 -11.57 37.48
C ALA A 3 32.39 -11.53 37.14
N SER A 4 31.62 -10.84 37.99
CA SER A 4 30.23 -10.50 37.74
C SER A 4 30.13 -9.52 36.57
N LEU A 5 29.49 -9.94 35.46
CA LEU A 5 29.04 -8.98 34.45
C LEU A 5 27.97 -8.07 35.07
N PRO A 6 28.01 -6.75 34.83
CA PRO A 6 27.13 -5.83 35.53
C PRO A 6 25.70 -5.95 34.98
N LEU A 7 24.76 -6.04 35.91
CA LEU A 7 23.30 -6.00 35.75
C LEU A 7 22.78 -4.66 35.14
N LEU A 8 23.65 -3.86 34.51
CA LEU A 8 23.38 -2.49 34.08
C LEU A 8 22.80 -2.39 32.66
N LEU A 9 22.78 -3.47 31.89
CA LEU A 9 22.22 -3.50 30.54
C LEU A 9 20.70 -3.76 30.49
N LEU A 10 20.08 -4.07 31.63
CA LEU A 10 18.63 -4.35 31.74
C LEU A 10 17.77 -3.09 31.93
N PHE A 11 18.36 -1.91 32.16
CA PHE A 11 17.61 -0.69 32.49
C PHE A 11 17.46 0.33 31.35
N LEU A 12 18.12 0.16 30.20
CA LEU A 12 18.03 1.13 29.09
C LEU A 12 16.86 0.90 28.11
N GLN A 13 16.04 -0.14 28.31
CA GLN A 13 14.85 -0.39 27.49
C GLN A 13 13.53 0.11 28.12
N ALA A 14 13.57 0.78 29.28
CA ALA A 14 12.39 1.00 30.11
C ALA A 14 11.53 2.24 29.77
N ASP A 15 12.04 3.24 29.04
CA ASP A 15 11.34 4.54 28.87
C ASP A 15 10.98 4.91 27.41
N ASP A 16 10.62 3.95 26.56
CA ASP A 16 10.02 4.29 25.26
C ASP A 16 8.49 4.49 25.41
N PRO A 17 7.97 5.73 25.37
CA PRO A 17 6.54 5.98 25.48
C PRO A 17 5.76 5.38 24.29
N HIS A 18 6.45 5.05 23.19
CA HIS A 18 5.87 4.40 22.03
C HIS A 18 5.90 2.87 22.11
N ARG A 19 6.45 2.29 23.19
CA ARG A 19 6.51 0.84 23.43
C ARG A 19 7.11 0.04 22.27
N GLY A 20 8.12 0.59 21.60
CA GLY A 20 8.81 -0.04 20.48
C GLY A 20 8.06 -0.02 19.14
N VAL A 21 6.81 0.47 19.08
CA VAL A 21 5.96 0.37 17.89
C VAL A 21 6.60 1.02 16.65
N PHE A 22 7.26 2.18 16.82
CA PHE A 22 7.92 2.84 15.71
C PHE A 22 9.22 2.16 15.29
N ARG A 23 10.02 1.70 16.25
CA ARG A 23 11.28 0.98 15.97
C ARG A 23 11.00 -0.28 15.17
N GLU A 24 10.02 -1.06 15.63
CA GLU A 24 9.61 -2.31 14.99
C GLU A 24 9.02 -2.04 13.59
N ALA A 25 8.07 -1.12 13.48
CA ALA A 25 7.41 -0.85 12.21
C ALA A 25 8.31 -0.20 11.15
N LEU A 26 9.22 0.67 11.55
CA LEU A 26 10.06 1.45 10.65
C LEU A 26 11.48 0.87 10.50
N GLY A 27 11.91 -0.04 11.38
CA GLY A 27 13.28 -0.55 11.41
C GLY A 27 14.31 0.55 11.65
N VAL A 28 14.01 1.49 12.56
CA VAL A 28 14.88 2.64 12.88
C VAL A 28 15.07 2.78 14.38
N GLU A 29 16.18 3.38 14.77
CA GLU A 29 16.48 3.76 16.16
C GLU A 29 15.81 5.08 16.57
N CYS A 30 15.68 5.33 17.88
CA CYS A 30 15.00 6.53 18.41
C CYS A 30 15.57 7.85 17.83
N ALA A 31 16.91 7.93 17.71
CA ALA A 31 17.64 9.06 17.15
C ALA A 31 17.13 9.48 15.75
N HIS A 32 16.69 8.53 14.94
CA HIS A 32 16.16 8.81 13.59
C HIS A 32 15.03 9.83 13.60
N CYS A 33 14.15 9.76 14.61
CA CYS A 33 12.98 10.61 14.74
C CYS A 33 13.14 11.76 15.74
N HIS A 34 14.08 11.65 16.68
CA HIS A 34 14.24 12.61 17.78
C HIS A 34 15.41 13.59 17.60
N ASP A 35 16.42 13.25 16.79
CA ASP A 35 17.59 14.12 16.58
C ASP A 35 17.43 15.05 15.37
N VAL A 36 16.47 14.74 14.49
CA VAL A 36 16.20 15.51 13.25
C VAL A 36 14.75 15.99 13.23
N PHE A 37 14.54 17.30 13.44
CA PHE A 37 13.21 17.91 13.49
C PHE A 37 12.35 17.62 12.24
N ALA A 38 12.97 17.62 11.05
CA ALA A 38 12.27 17.34 9.80
C ALA A 38 11.68 15.91 9.77
N THR A 39 12.41 14.93 10.32
CA THR A 39 11.94 13.54 10.43
C THR A 39 10.80 13.44 11.44
N GLN A 40 10.90 14.13 12.57
CA GLN A 40 9.84 14.21 13.57
C GLN A 40 8.53 14.78 12.99
N ALA A 41 8.63 15.88 12.23
CA ALA A 41 7.48 16.50 11.57
C ALA A 41 6.85 15.56 10.52
N ARG A 42 7.69 14.80 9.79
CA ARG A 42 7.22 13.76 8.87
C ARG A 42 6.50 12.63 9.60
N ALA A 43 7.05 12.13 10.71
CA ALA A 43 6.41 11.09 11.52
C ALA A 43 5.02 11.55 12.02
N ARG A 44 4.91 12.78 12.54
CA ARG A 44 3.61 13.36 12.94
C ARG A 44 2.59 13.42 11.81
N ARG A 45 3.01 13.71 10.57
CA ARG A 45 2.12 13.67 9.41
C ARG A 45 1.64 12.25 9.10
N MET A 46 2.52 11.25 9.22
CA MET A 46 2.16 9.85 8.98
C MET A 46 1.18 9.31 10.03
N VAL A 47 1.32 9.74 11.29
CA VAL A 47 0.34 9.46 12.35
C VAL A 47 -1.04 10.00 11.96
N ARG A 48 -1.14 11.28 11.57
CA ARG A 48 -2.41 11.89 11.13
C ARG A 48 -3.01 11.20 9.91
N MET A 49 -2.18 10.85 8.92
CA MET A 49 -2.62 10.12 7.74
C MET A 49 -3.21 8.75 8.12
N ARG A 50 -2.48 7.96 8.90
CA ARG A 50 -2.95 6.66 9.38
C ARG A 50 -4.30 6.80 10.10
N ASP A 51 -4.43 7.76 11.00
CA ASP A 51 -5.65 7.94 11.80
C ASP A 51 -6.84 8.37 10.94
N ALA A 52 -6.63 9.30 10.00
CA ALA A 52 -7.68 9.74 9.08
C ALA A 52 -8.19 8.59 8.20
N LEU A 53 -7.28 7.86 7.54
CA LEU A 53 -7.65 6.74 6.68
C LEU A 53 -8.29 5.60 7.49
N SER A 54 -7.79 5.33 8.70
CA SER A 54 -8.31 4.29 9.59
C SER A 54 -9.70 4.60 10.10
N GLY A 55 -9.97 5.86 10.47
CA GLY A 55 -11.24 6.29 11.04
C GLY A 55 -12.34 6.53 10.00
N GLN A 56 -11.97 6.79 8.75
CA GLN A 56 -12.92 7.06 7.66
C GLN A 56 -13.09 5.82 6.78
N TRP A 57 -12.19 5.63 5.82
CA TRP A 57 -12.27 4.58 4.80
C TRP A 57 -12.14 3.16 5.33
N LEU A 58 -11.42 2.97 6.43
CA LEU A 58 -11.10 1.66 6.98
C LEU A 58 -11.75 1.41 8.35
N SER A 59 -12.73 2.23 8.70
CA SER A 59 -13.60 2.00 9.85
C SER A 59 -14.33 0.67 9.67
N GLY A 60 -14.36 -0.17 10.71
CA GLY A 60 -14.89 -1.53 10.65
C GLY A 60 -14.05 -2.52 9.82
N ARG A 61 -12.97 -2.09 9.15
CA ARG A 61 -12.02 -2.95 8.42
C ARG A 61 -10.73 -3.22 9.22
N GLY A 62 -10.66 -2.66 10.44
CA GLY A 62 -9.59 -2.81 11.41
C GLY A 62 -8.39 -1.86 11.21
N GLY A 63 -8.56 -0.81 10.42
CA GLY A 63 -7.61 0.30 10.30
C GLY A 63 -6.22 -0.06 9.76
N LEU A 64 -5.31 0.92 9.84
CA LEU A 64 -3.91 0.81 9.46
C LEU A 64 -3.01 0.91 10.69
N THR A 65 -1.83 0.32 10.56
CA THR A 65 -0.72 0.51 11.50
C THR A 65 0.50 1.02 10.75
N CYS A 66 1.53 1.44 11.48
CA CYS A 66 2.81 1.78 10.89
C CYS A 66 3.39 0.58 10.12
N TRP A 67 3.22 -0.64 10.64
CA TRP A 67 3.69 -1.88 10.02
C TRP A 67 3.04 -2.12 8.66
N THR A 68 1.76 -1.79 8.51
CA THR A 68 0.99 -2.02 7.28
C THR A 68 1.68 -1.49 6.04
N CYS A 69 2.29 -0.32 6.16
CA CYS A 69 3.04 0.29 5.06
C CYS A 69 4.54 0.01 5.15
N HIS A 70 5.14 0.13 6.33
CA HIS A 70 6.58 0.22 6.44
C HIS A 70 7.29 -1.14 6.54
N ARG A 71 6.66 -2.16 7.13
CA ARG A 71 7.19 -3.53 7.25
C ARG A 71 8.68 -3.61 7.66
N GLY A 72 9.05 -2.84 8.68
CA GLY A 72 10.42 -2.78 9.20
C GLY A 72 11.37 -1.91 8.37
N LYS A 73 10.85 -1.06 7.47
CA LYS A 73 11.63 -0.15 6.64
C LYS A 73 11.15 1.30 6.75
N ALA A 74 12.06 2.23 6.96
CA ALA A 74 11.75 3.66 7.08
C ALA A 74 11.06 4.21 5.81
N LYS A 75 11.37 3.60 4.66
CA LYS A 75 10.69 3.83 3.38
C LYS A 75 9.97 2.54 2.96
N PRO A 76 8.64 2.58 2.76
CA PRO A 76 7.89 1.44 2.25
C PRO A 76 8.41 0.92 0.91
N ASP A 77 8.30 -0.38 0.69
CA ASP A 77 8.61 -0.97 -0.61
C ASP A 77 7.57 -0.56 -1.66
N ARG A 78 7.99 -0.65 -2.92
CA ARG A 78 7.12 -0.43 -4.09
C ARG A 78 6.92 -1.75 -4.81
N LEU A 79 5.83 -1.84 -5.57
CA LEU A 79 5.58 -3.00 -6.41
C LEU A 79 6.73 -3.15 -7.43
N PRO A 80 7.44 -4.29 -7.46
CA PRO A 80 8.47 -4.52 -8.46
C PRO A 80 7.89 -4.47 -9.88
N ARG A 81 8.59 -3.82 -10.82
CA ARG A 81 8.09 -3.68 -12.21
C ARG A 81 7.74 -5.02 -12.84
N ALA A 82 8.62 -6.00 -12.68
CA ALA A 82 8.43 -7.35 -13.19
C ALA A 82 7.17 -8.06 -12.63
N ALA A 83 6.63 -7.64 -11.48
CA ALA A 83 5.43 -8.23 -10.91
C ALA A 83 4.18 -7.85 -11.71
N TRP A 84 4.05 -6.59 -12.14
CA TRP A 84 2.87 -6.14 -12.89
C TRP A 84 3.05 -6.25 -14.42
N THR A 85 4.27 -6.18 -14.96
CA THR A 85 4.51 -6.36 -16.41
C THR A 85 4.05 -7.73 -16.88
N ARG A 86 4.32 -8.80 -16.11
CA ARG A 86 3.81 -10.15 -16.42
C ARG A 86 2.29 -10.21 -16.53
N VAL A 87 1.57 -9.48 -15.67
CA VAL A 87 0.10 -9.39 -15.72
C VAL A 87 -0.37 -8.57 -16.92
N PHE A 88 0.36 -7.50 -17.25
CA PHE A 88 0.08 -6.66 -18.40
C PHE A 88 0.20 -7.43 -19.73
N ASP A 89 1.23 -8.28 -19.83
CA ASP A 89 1.47 -9.11 -21.02
C ASP A 89 0.42 -10.23 -21.14
N ALA A 90 -0.02 -10.80 -20.02
CA ALA A 90 -1.04 -11.85 -19.95
C ALA A 90 -2.49 -11.31 -19.86
N TRP A 91 -2.82 -10.26 -20.63
CA TRP A 91 -4.14 -9.62 -20.59
C TRP A 91 -5.26 -10.59 -21.00
N PRO A 92 -6.32 -10.78 -20.18
CA PRO A 92 -7.36 -11.78 -20.44
C PRO A 92 -8.47 -11.33 -21.41
N GLY A 93 -8.35 -10.12 -21.99
CA GLY A 93 -9.31 -9.58 -22.95
C GLY A 93 -8.88 -9.80 -24.41
N PRO A 94 -9.66 -9.30 -25.38
CA PRO A 94 -9.21 -9.28 -26.77
C PRO A 94 -7.85 -8.56 -26.88
N PRO A 95 -6.98 -8.95 -27.83
CA PRO A 95 -5.74 -8.24 -28.07
C PRO A 95 -6.01 -6.75 -28.28
N LEU A 96 -5.34 -5.91 -27.50
CA LEU A 96 -5.37 -4.46 -27.63
C LEU A 96 -4.05 -4.05 -28.29
N ASP A 97 -4.12 -3.63 -29.55
CA ASP A 97 -2.97 -3.10 -30.27
C ASP A 97 -2.58 -1.70 -29.77
N GLU A 98 -1.43 -1.20 -30.21
CA GLU A 98 -0.92 0.10 -29.79
C GLU A 98 -1.88 1.25 -30.16
N ALA A 99 -2.51 1.17 -31.34
CA ALA A 99 -3.48 2.15 -31.80
C ALA A 99 -4.70 2.22 -30.87
N THR A 100 -5.23 1.07 -30.45
CA THR A 100 -6.34 0.99 -29.51
C THR A 100 -5.92 1.50 -28.13
N LEU A 101 -4.72 1.16 -27.67
CA LEU A 101 -4.20 1.59 -26.36
C LEU A 101 -3.90 3.09 -26.26
N ALA A 102 -3.69 3.77 -27.39
CA ALA A 102 -3.47 5.21 -27.46
C ALA A 102 -4.76 6.04 -27.39
N ARG A 103 -5.92 5.44 -27.71
CA ARG A 103 -7.23 6.12 -27.67
C ARG A 103 -7.68 6.44 -26.24
N PRO A 104 -8.57 7.44 -26.06
CA PRO A 104 -9.19 7.70 -24.77
C PRO A 104 -9.85 6.45 -24.17
N ALA A 105 -9.67 6.22 -22.87
CA ALA A 105 -10.10 5.02 -22.19
C ALA A 105 -11.62 4.77 -22.31
N ARG A 106 -12.44 5.84 -22.31
CA ARG A 106 -13.90 5.76 -22.50
C ARG A 106 -14.33 5.14 -23.83
N GLU A 107 -13.49 5.19 -24.85
CA GLU A 107 -13.82 4.63 -26.17
C GLU A 107 -13.53 3.12 -26.26
N VAL A 108 -12.71 2.61 -25.33
CA VAL A 108 -12.23 1.22 -25.32
C VAL A 108 -12.88 0.43 -24.18
N PHE A 109 -13.07 1.06 -23.02
CA PHE A 109 -13.62 0.44 -21.81
C PHE A 109 -14.93 1.09 -21.40
N ARG A 110 -15.83 0.27 -20.85
CA ARG A 110 -17.15 0.70 -20.37
C ARG A 110 -17.20 0.73 -18.84
N ASN A 111 -18.07 1.57 -18.29
CA ASN A 111 -18.30 1.73 -16.84
C ASN A 111 -17.02 2.10 -16.06
N LEU A 112 -16.25 3.05 -16.59
CA LEU A 112 -15.16 3.71 -15.87
C LEU A 112 -15.77 4.73 -14.89
N GLN A 113 -15.61 4.49 -13.58
CA GLN A 113 -16.22 5.33 -12.54
C GLN A 113 -15.22 6.18 -11.76
N VAL A 114 -13.97 5.71 -11.62
CA VAL A 114 -12.93 6.38 -10.81
C VAL A 114 -11.70 6.69 -11.64
N LEU A 115 -11.34 5.82 -12.58
CA LEU A 115 -10.24 6.08 -13.51
C LEU A 115 -10.63 7.15 -14.52
N ASP A 116 -9.66 7.98 -14.89
CA ASP A 116 -9.82 9.06 -15.85
C ASP A 116 -10.27 8.51 -17.23
N PRO A 117 -11.47 8.89 -17.72
CA PRO A 117 -11.98 8.44 -19.01
C PRO A 117 -11.21 9.01 -20.21
N GLU A 118 -10.49 10.13 -20.04
CA GLU A 118 -9.74 10.81 -21.10
C GLU A 118 -8.30 10.30 -21.21
N ALA A 119 -7.79 9.67 -20.16
CA ALA A 119 -6.48 9.05 -20.19
C ALA A 119 -6.40 7.95 -21.27
N PRO A 120 -5.22 7.67 -21.84
CA PRO A 120 -5.07 6.59 -22.82
C PRO A 120 -5.53 5.25 -22.24
N ALA A 121 -6.14 4.39 -23.06
CA ALA A 121 -6.58 3.05 -22.67
C ALA A 121 -5.46 2.18 -22.08
N SER A 122 -4.20 2.42 -22.46
CA SER A 122 -3.01 1.82 -21.83
C SER A 122 -2.94 2.07 -20.32
N SER A 123 -3.40 3.22 -19.83
CA SER A 123 -3.43 3.55 -18.41
C SER A 123 -4.36 2.64 -17.61
N VAL A 124 -5.52 2.28 -18.17
CA VAL A 124 -6.47 1.33 -17.55
C VAL A 124 -5.87 -0.06 -17.53
N LYS A 125 -5.30 -0.52 -18.65
CA LYS A 125 -4.62 -1.82 -18.74
C LYS A 125 -3.48 -1.93 -17.71
N MET A 126 -2.66 -0.89 -17.60
CA MET A 126 -1.60 -0.80 -16.60
C MET A 126 -2.16 -0.81 -15.17
N SER A 127 -3.19 -0.02 -14.89
CA SER A 127 -3.80 0.08 -13.56
C SER A 127 -4.36 -1.27 -13.10
N MET A 128 -5.12 -1.96 -13.95
CA MET A 128 -5.63 -3.30 -13.65
C MET A 128 -4.52 -4.32 -13.39
N SER A 129 -3.42 -4.23 -14.14
CA SER A 129 -2.25 -5.10 -13.97
C SER A 129 -1.56 -4.85 -12.63
N VAL A 130 -1.42 -3.58 -12.24
CA VAL A 130 -0.87 -3.17 -10.94
C VAL A 130 -1.79 -3.61 -9.79
N TYR A 131 -3.11 -3.49 -9.92
CA TYR A 131 -4.05 -3.89 -8.86
C TYR A 131 -4.03 -5.41 -8.64
N SER A 132 -4.09 -6.18 -9.73
CA SER A 132 -3.97 -7.63 -9.70
C SER A 132 -2.69 -8.09 -9.00
N ALA A 133 -1.53 -7.56 -9.41
CA ALA A 133 -0.24 -7.88 -8.79
C ALA A 133 -0.13 -7.38 -7.34
N SER A 134 -0.73 -6.23 -7.02
CA SER A 134 -0.70 -5.66 -5.67
C SER A 134 -1.53 -6.46 -4.66
N LEU A 135 -2.61 -7.07 -5.11
CA LEU A 135 -3.57 -7.82 -4.29
C LEU A 135 -3.33 -9.34 -4.34
N GLY A 136 -2.52 -9.81 -5.29
CA GLY A 136 -2.26 -11.25 -5.50
C GLY A 136 -3.47 -12.02 -6.01
N VAL A 137 -4.30 -11.40 -6.85
CA VAL A 137 -5.56 -11.98 -7.33
C VAL A 137 -5.62 -12.03 -8.86
N SER A 138 -6.43 -12.91 -9.42
CA SER A 138 -6.73 -12.90 -10.86
C SER A 138 -7.79 -11.85 -11.21
N CYS A 139 -7.92 -11.52 -12.49
CA CYS A 139 -8.92 -10.56 -12.99
C CYS A 139 -10.35 -10.98 -12.64
N GLY A 140 -10.60 -12.28 -12.56
CA GLY A 140 -11.88 -12.87 -12.15
C GLY A 140 -12.25 -12.60 -10.68
N HIS A 141 -11.35 -12.09 -9.85
CA HIS A 141 -11.68 -11.65 -8.50
C HIS A 141 -12.64 -10.45 -8.52
N CYS A 142 -12.38 -9.49 -9.42
CA CYS A 142 -13.14 -8.24 -9.54
C CYS A 142 -14.08 -8.22 -10.74
N HIS A 143 -13.78 -8.94 -11.82
CA HIS A 143 -14.54 -8.86 -13.07
C HIS A 143 -15.24 -10.17 -13.43
N VAL A 144 -16.30 -10.06 -14.22
CA VAL A 144 -16.92 -11.19 -14.90
C VAL A 144 -16.34 -11.28 -16.30
N ALA A 145 -15.77 -12.44 -16.66
CA ALA A 145 -15.18 -12.64 -17.98
C ALA A 145 -16.24 -12.40 -19.08
N GLY A 146 -15.87 -11.66 -20.11
CA GLY A 146 -16.78 -11.25 -21.19
C GLY A 146 -17.76 -10.12 -20.83
N ARG A 147 -17.89 -9.76 -19.55
CA ARG A 147 -18.69 -8.62 -19.05
C ARG A 147 -17.86 -7.77 -18.08
N TRP A 148 -16.72 -7.28 -18.57
CA TRP A 148 -15.72 -6.57 -17.74
C TRP A 148 -16.29 -5.30 -17.08
N GLU A 149 -17.30 -4.68 -17.71
CA GLU A 149 -18.01 -3.53 -17.16
C GLU A 149 -18.96 -3.85 -16.00
N SER A 150 -19.34 -5.12 -15.82
CA SER A 150 -20.30 -5.54 -14.79
C SER A 150 -19.79 -5.22 -13.38
N ASP A 151 -20.73 -4.84 -12.51
CA ASP A 151 -20.52 -4.60 -11.08
C ASP A 151 -21.07 -5.72 -10.20
N GLU A 152 -21.41 -6.86 -10.81
CA GLU A 152 -21.90 -8.08 -10.15
C GLU A 152 -20.95 -8.60 -9.05
N ARG A 153 -19.64 -8.39 -9.20
CA ARG A 153 -18.64 -8.80 -8.19
C ARG A 153 -18.41 -7.68 -7.17
N PRO A 154 -18.67 -7.90 -5.88
CA PRO A 154 -18.53 -6.87 -4.84
C PRO A 154 -17.09 -6.37 -4.67
N ALA A 155 -16.09 -7.20 -5.00
CA ALA A 155 -14.68 -6.81 -4.95
C ALA A 155 -14.36 -5.60 -5.82
N LYS A 156 -15.07 -5.39 -6.95
CA LYS A 156 -14.87 -4.24 -7.82
C LYS A 156 -15.34 -2.94 -7.18
N ALA A 157 -16.50 -2.97 -6.50
CA ALA A 157 -17.00 -1.84 -5.75
C ALA A 157 -16.05 -1.49 -4.58
N ALA A 158 -15.60 -2.50 -3.83
CA ALA A 158 -14.61 -2.31 -2.77
C ALA A 158 -13.28 -1.71 -3.30
N ALA A 159 -12.81 -2.16 -4.47
CA ALA A 159 -11.63 -1.59 -5.10
C ALA A 159 -11.83 -0.11 -5.44
N ARG A 160 -13.00 0.29 -5.96
CA ARG A 160 -13.31 1.71 -6.23
C ARG A 160 -13.29 2.56 -4.97
N ASP A 161 -13.78 2.04 -3.84
CA ASP A 161 -13.69 2.75 -2.56
C ASP A 161 -12.24 2.95 -2.14
N MET A 162 -11.38 1.95 -2.34
CA MET A 162 -9.95 2.09 -2.08
C MET A 162 -9.30 3.10 -3.02
N LEU A 163 -9.71 3.19 -4.29
CA LEU A 163 -9.19 4.20 -5.21
C LEU A 163 -9.56 5.63 -4.74
N ARG A 164 -10.79 5.85 -4.29
CA ARG A 164 -11.19 7.15 -3.72
C ARG A 164 -10.41 7.50 -2.45
N MET A 165 -10.16 6.52 -1.59
CA MET A 165 -9.25 6.70 -0.45
C MET A 165 -7.85 7.14 -0.89
N PHE A 166 -7.34 6.59 -1.99
CA PHE A 166 -6.02 6.94 -2.52
C PHE A 166 -5.94 8.38 -3.00
N ASP A 167 -7.04 8.97 -3.47
CA ASP A 167 -7.07 10.38 -3.90
C ASP A 167 -6.87 11.35 -2.74
N GLU A 168 -7.11 10.93 -1.48
CA GLU A 168 -6.90 11.75 -0.28
C GLU A 168 -5.46 11.67 0.25
N ILE A 169 -4.75 10.57 0.01
CA ILE A 169 -3.39 10.33 0.51
C ILE A 169 -2.42 11.47 0.15
N PRO A 170 -2.40 12.03 -1.08
CA PRO A 170 -1.52 13.12 -1.46
C PRO A 170 -1.59 14.37 -0.56
N ALA A 171 -2.70 14.60 0.14
CA ALA A 171 -2.88 15.75 1.03
C ALA A 171 -1.96 15.71 2.28
N PHE A 172 -1.46 14.52 2.65
CA PHE A 172 -0.58 14.34 3.80
C PHE A 172 0.90 14.53 3.49
N PHE A 173 1.24 14.81 2.24
CA PHE A 173 2.61 14.93 1.75
C PHE A 173 2.87 16.29 1.11
N ASP A 174 4.13 16.74 1.19
CA ASP A 174 4.59 17.90 0.42
C ASP A 174 4.39 17.60 -1.08
N PRO A 175 3.69 18.48 -1.83
CA PRO A 175 3.51 18.32 -3.27
C PRO A 175 4.80 18.06 -4.06
N LYS A 176 5.94 18.61 -3.62
CA LYS A 176 7.24 18.45 -4.27
C LYS A 176 7.94 17.13 -3.91
N ALA A 177 7.45 16.40 -2.90
CA ALA A 177 8.08 15.19 -2.37
C ALA A 177 7.08 14.05 -2.10
N ARG A 178 5.98 14.00 -2.87
CA ARG A 178 4.96 12.94 -2.72
C ARG A 178 5.55 11.58 -3.11
N PRO A 179 5.44 10.54 -2.25
CA PRO A 179 5.76 9.19 -2.67
C PRO A 179 4.72 8.69 -3.66
N VAL A 180 5.13 7.82 -4.57
CA VAL A 180 4.20 7.02 -5.38
C VAL A 180 3.58 5.97 -4.45
N PHE A 181 2.35 6.24 -4.01
CA PHE A 181 1.58 5.29 -3.21
C PHE A 181 0.85 4.32 -4.15
N GLN A 182 0.90 3.03 -3.86
CA GLN A 182 0.23 1.98 -4.66
C GLN A 182 -0.54 1.05 -3.74
N CYS A 183 -1.50 0.28 -4.27
CA CYS A 183 -2.21 -0.75 -3.50
C CYS A 183 -1.22 -1.69 -2.79
N PHE A 184 -0.10 -2.03 -3.45
CA PHE A 184 0.97 -2.85 -2.89
C PHE A 184 1.57 -2.27 -1.60
N THR A 185 1.59 -0.95 -1.43
CA THR A 185 2.14 -0.29 -0.24
C THR A 185 1.44 -0.74 1.04
N CYS A 186 0.19 -1.18 1.00
CA CYS A 186 -0.49 -1.78 2.15
C CYS A 186 -0.64 -3.31 1.98
N HIS A 187 -1.01 -3.73 0.77
CA HIS A 187 -1.46 -5.09 0.50
C HIS A 187 -0.33 -6.11 0.31
N TYR A 188 0.82 -5.67 -0.21
CA TYR A 188 2.01 -6.52 -0.43
C TYR A 188 1.70 -7.88 -1.08
N GLY A 189 0.84 -7.90 -2.10
CA GLY A 189 0.47 -9.12 -2.83
C GLY A 189 -0.62 -9.95 -2.17
N THR A 190 -1.37 -9.38 -1.22
CA THR A 190 -2.47 -10.07 -0.53
C THR A 190 -3.73 -9.20 -0.48
N THR A 191 -4.92 -9.82 -0.41
CA THR A 191 -6.18 -9.07 -0.38
C THR A 191 -6.45 -8.36 0.96
N LYS A 192 -5.72 -8.73 2.02
CA LYS A 192 -5.87 -8.14 3.37
C LYS A 192 -4.51 -7.67 3.89
N PRO A 193 -4.33 -6.37 4.15
CA PRO A 193 -3.07 -5.84 4.68
C PRO A 193 -2.71 -6.45 6.04
N GLU A 194 -1.43 -6.78 6.22
CA GLU A 194 -0.88 -7.11 7.54
C GLU A 194 -0.78 -5.84 8.39
N ARG A 195 -0.99 -5.99 9.70
CA ARG A 195 -1.00 -4.86 10.65
C ARG A 195 -0.01 -5.01 11.80
N ARG A 196 0.71 -6.12 11.81
CA ARG A 196 1.73 -6.40 12.79
C ARG A 196 2.80 -7.25 12.13
N PRO A 197 4.04 -7.21 12.64
CA PRO A 197 5.06 -8.13 12.22
C PRO A 197 4.61 -9.59 12.33
N PRO A 198 5.16 -10.46 11.47
CA PRO A 198 5.00 -11.89 11.66
C PRO A 198 5.57 -12.29 13.02
N ALA A 199 4.99 -13.31 13.63
CA ALA A 199 5.55 -13.89 14.86
C ALA A 199 6.98 -14.37 14.57
N PRO A 200 7.92 -14.21 15.53
CA PRO A 200 9.27 -14.72 15.36
C PRO A 200 9.22 -16.23 15.09
N THR A 201 9.95 -16.67 14.06
CA THR A 201 10.09 -18.11 13.78
C THR A 201 10.82 -18.75 14.96
N PRO A 202 10.30 -19.85 15.54
CA PRO A 202 11.02 -20.57 16.57
C PRO A 202 12.38 -21.00 16.02
N VAL A 203 13.45 -20.57 16.67
CA VAL A 203 14.79 -21.10 16.40
C VAL A 203 14.78 -22.54 16.89
N ARG A 204 15.00 -23.50 15.99
CA ARG A 204 15.20 -24.91 16.35
C ARG A 204 16.60 -25.13 16.90
#